data_AF-A0A3C0R2A1-F1
#
_entry.id   AF-A0A3C0R2A1-F1
#
_cell.length_a   1.000
_cell.length_b   1.000
_cell.length_c   1.000
_cell.angle_alpha   90.00
_cell.angle_beta   90.00
_cell.angle_gamma   90.00
#
_symmetry.space_group_name_H-M   'P 1'
#
loop_
_entity.id
_entity.type
_entity.pdbx_description
1 polymer ?
#
loop_
_entity_poly.entity_id
_entity_poly.type
_entity_poly.pdbx_seq_one_letter_code
_entity_poly.pdbx_strand_id
1 'polypeptide(L)'
;MKSVLFVCTGNICRSPIAEGLFRRLLGNRKDIEVASAGVHAVRGQPPSLYAVQVCEDEGVDISHLRSQPLTATLIDRATHIFAMTGAHLETIHLLFPQGSERSFLLREFEEPDTTVWRDVPDPIGLGRQVYEVCAQTIKNALPSVLAFVEQSELAPTSRGSGASSYLMSDLPHQIQTEPGGSTSSAGSGGGLRRVDPEIFDAISAEEKRQLENIELIASENFTSRAVMEA
;
A
#
# COMPACT_ATOMS: atom_id res chain seq x y z
N MET A 1 23.50 -10.62 -2.51
CA MET A 1 23.26 -9.17 -2.67
C MET A 1 21.90 -8.89 -2.06
N LYS A 2 21.77 -7.87 -1.21
CA LYS A 2 20.48 -7.50 -0.61
C LYS A 2 19.75 -6.57 -1.58
N SER A 3 18.42 -6.68 -1.66
CA SER A 3 17.61 -5.85 -2.55
C SER A 3 16.51 -5.19 -1.73
N VAL A 4 16.54 -3.86 -1.66
CA VAL A 4 15.57 -3.04 -0.94
C VAL A 4 14.57 -2.44 -1.93
N LEU A 5 13.28 -2.62 -1.66
CA LEU A 5 12.19 -2.10 -2.49
C LEU A 5 11.30 -1.15 -1.68
N PHE A 6 11.18 0.10 -2.11
CA PHE A 6 10.23 1.06 -1.53
C PHE A 6 8.92 1.09 -2.31
N VAL A 7 7.78 1.05 -1.62
CA VAL A 7 6.45 0.93 -2.27
C VAL A 7 5.49 2.03 -1.80
N CYS A 8 4.91 2.75 -2.77
CA CYS A 8 3.78 3.68 -2.53
C CYS A 8 2.64 3.44 -3.53
N THR A 9 1.74 4.41 -3.73
CA THR A 9 0.62 4.27 -4.67
C THR A 9 1.09 4.35 -6.13
N GLY A 10 1.55 5.52 -6.56
CA GLY A 10 1.83 5.82 -7.97
C GLY A 10 3.31 5.76 -8.37
N ASN A 11 4.22 5.57 -7.41
CA ASN A 11 5.68 5.57 -7.63
C ASN A 11 6.21 6.87 -8.27
N ILE A 12 5.68 8.03 -7.86
CA ILE A 12 6.10 9.35 -8.35
C ILE A 12 6.42 10.36 -7.23
N CYS A 13 6.08 10.07 -5.97
CA CYS A 13 6.30 10.97 -4.83
C CYS A 13 7.12 10.26 -3.74
N ARG A 14 6.44 9.60 -2.79
CA ARG A 14 7.03 9.00 -1.58
C ARG A 14 8.12 7.95 -1.87
N SER A 15 7.83 6.93 -2.69
CA SER A 15 8.81 5.86 -2.92
C SER A 15 10.05 6.26 -3.75
N PRO A 16 9.96 7.15 -4.76
CA PRO A 16 11.15 7.74 -5.38
C PRO A 16 12.00 8.59 -4.42
N ILE A 17 11.37 9.35 -3.52
CA ILE A 17 12.09 10.10 -2.47
C ILE A 17 12.89 9.13 -1.59
N ALA A 18 12.24 8.07 -1.10
CA ALA A 18 12.90 7.05 -0.29
C ALA A 18 14.05 6.37 -1.03
N GLU A 19 13.87 6.00 -2.31
CA GLU A 19 14.92 5.42 -3.14
C GLU A 19 16.13 6.35 -3.29
N GLY A 20 15.90 7.63 -3.60
CA GLY A 20 16.97 8.62 -3.76
C GLY A 20 17.76 8.85 -2.47
N LEU A 21 17.04 9.14 -1.38
CA LEU A 21 17.66 9.39 -0.08
C LEU A 21 18.39 8.15 0.46
N PHE A 22 17.85 6.96 0.24
CA PHE A 22 18.50 5.72 0.68
C PHE A 22 19.75 5.42 -0.16
N ARG A 23 19.74 5.66 -1.47
CA ARG A 23 20.97 5.57 -2.29
C ARG A 23 22.06 6.52 -1.81
N ARG A 24 21.72 7.75 -1.45
CA ARG A 24 22.68 8.69 -0.86
C ARG A 24 23.26 8.14 0.45
N LEU A 25 22.41 7.58 1.31
CA LEU A 25 22.84 6.98 2.57
C LEU A 25 23.81 5.79 2.34
N LEU A 26 23.58 4.98 1.31
CA LEU A 26 24.47 3.88 0.92
C LEU A 26 25.82 4.33 0.35
N GLY A 27 25.89 5.52 -0.25
CA GLY A 27 27.10 6.04 -0.91
C GLY A 27 27.57 5.11 -2.04
N ASN A 28 28.82 4.65 -1.97
CA ASN A 28 29.45 3.83 -3.01
C ASN A 28 29.28 2.31 -2.80
N ARG A 29 28.44 1.90 -1.86
CA ARG A 29 28.19 0.49 -1.56
C ARG A 29 27.52 -0.22 -2.72
N LYS A 30 27.91 -1.48 -2.92
CA LYS A 30 27.40 -2.34 -4.00
C LYS A 30 26.81 -3.66 -3.51
N ASP A 31 26.77 -3.86 -2.19
CA ASP A 31 26.19 -5.06 -1.57
C ASP A 31 24.67 -4.99 -1.42
N ILE A 32 24.10 -3.77 -1.53
CA ILE A 32 22.68 -3.47 -1.42
C ILE A 32 22.20 -2.76 -2.69
N GLU A 33 21.24 -3.36 -3.39
CA GLU A 33 20.50 -2.71 -4.47
C GLU A 33 19.24 -2.03 -3.94
N VAL A 34 18.83 -0.95 -4.59
CA VAL A 34 17.67 -0.15 -4.18
C VAL A 34 16.81 0.14 -5.39
N ALA A 35 15.51 -0.11 -5.25
CA ALA A 35 14.49 0.22 -6.23
C ALA A 35 13.22 0.72 -5.53
N SER A 36 12.30 1.27 -6.31
CA SER A 36 10.96 1.63 -5.87
C SER A 36 9.93 1.20 -6.90
N ALA A 37 8.71 1.01 -6.43
CA ALA A 37 7.55 0.67 -7.25
C ALA A 37 6.28 1.25 -6.64
N GLY A 38 5.15 1.06 -7.33
CA GLY A 38 3.85 1.48 -6.83
C GLY A 38 2.76 0.46 -7.09
N VAL A 39 1.88 0.28 -6.11
CA VAL A 39 0.76 -0.69 -6.19
C VAL A 39 -0.24 -0.35 -7.30
N HIS A 40 -0.31 0.92 -7.68
CA HIS A 40 -1.17 1.44 -8.76
C HIS A 40 -0.39 2.41 -9.66
N ALA A 41 0.89 2.12 -9.93
CA ALA A 41 1.73 2.98 -10.75
C ALA A 41 1.48 2.78 -12.25
N VAL A 42 1.30 3.89 -12.96
CA VAL A 42 1.44 3.94 -14.42
C VAL A 42 2.92 3.91 -14.73
N ARG A 43 3.37 3.04 -15.65
CA ARG A 43 4.78 2.89 -15.99
C ARG A 43 5.31 4.14 -16.73
N GLY A 44 6.52 4.57 -16.38
CA GLY A 44 7.30 5.52 -17.17
C GLY A 44 7.08 7.01 -16.84
N GLN A 45 6.28 7.32 -15.82
CA GLN A 45 6.12 8.70 -15.37
C GLN A 45 7.36 9.16 -14.59
N PRO A 46 7.81 10.41 -14.76
CA PRO A 46 8.86 10.98 -13.91
C PRO A 46 8.32 11.21 -12.49
N PRO A 47 9.19 11.29 -11.47
CA PRO A 47 8.80 11.81 -10.17
C PRO A 47 8.18 13.19 -10.28
N SER A 48 7.26 13.50 -9.36
CA SER A 48 6.66 14.82 -9.26
C SER A 48 7.73 15.90 -9.04
N LEU A 49 7.46 17.12 -9.53
CA LEU A 49 8.40 18.24 -9.45
C LEU A 49 8.90 18.49 -8.02
N TYR A 50 7.98 18.54 -7.05
CA TYR A 50 8.36 18.76 -5.66
C TYR A 50 9.14 17.59 -5.05
N ALA A 51 8.90 16.34 -5.48
CA ALA A 51 9.73 15.21 -5.05
C ALA A 51 11.18 15.34 -5.54
N VAL A 52 11.37 15.80 -6.79
CA VAL A 52 12.72 16.07 -7.32
C VAL A 52 13.40 17.19 -6.50
N GLN A 53 12.71 18.32 -6.31
CA GLN A 53 13.27 19.48 -5.61
C GLN A 53 13.70 19.18 -4.17
N VAL A 54 12.86 18.48 -3.38
CA VAL A 54 13.23 18.15 -1.99
C VAL A 54 14.38 17.15 -1.90
N CYS A 55 14.54 16.28 -2.90
CA CYS A 55 15.72 15.42 -2.98
C CYS A 55 16.97 16.19 -3.41
N GLU A 56 16.84 17.17 -4.32
CA GLU A 56 17.95 18.04 -4.73
C GLU A 56 18.47 18.89 -3.57
N ASP A 57 17.59 19.38 -2.70
CA ASP A 57 17.96 20.08 -1.46
C ASP A 57 18.81 19.18 -0.52
N GLU A 58 18.55 17.88 -0.57
CA GLU A 58 19.31 16.83 0.10
C GLU A 58 20.51 16.35 -0.74
N GLY A 59 20.83 17.00 -1.85
CA GLY A 59 21.95 16.69 -2.74
C GLY A 59 21.80 15.37 -3.49
N VAL A 60 20.57 14.98 -3.85
CA VAL A 60 20.27 13.80 -4.68
C VAL A 60 19.38 14.18 -5.86
N ASP A 61 19.82 13.86 -7.07
CA ASP A 61 18.95 13.96 -8.24
C ASP A 61 18.16 12.66 -8.45
N ILE A 62 16.82 12.74 -8.41
CA ILE A 62 15.92 11.62 -8.74
C ILE A 62 15.15 11.83 -10.06
N SER A 63 15.43 12.91 -10.81
CA SER A 63 14.71 13.26 -12.06
C SER A 63 14.81 12.19 -13.16
N HIS A 64 15.85 11.35 -13.10
CA HIS A 64 16.08 10.23 -14.01
C HIS A 64 15.23 9.00 -13.69
N LEU A 65 14.65 8.92 -12.48
CA LEU A 65 13.81 7.78 -12.09
C LEU A 65 12.53 7.74 -12.91
N ARG A 66 11.97 6.54 -13.08
CA ARG A 66 10.73 6.33 -13.81
C ARG A 66 9.85 5.40 -13.02
N SER A 67 8.58 5.77 -12.89
CA SER A 67 7.60 4.97 -12.17
C SER A 67 7.46 3.59 -12.79
N GLN A 68 7.23 2.60 -11.95
CA GLN A 68 6.93 1.23 -12.38
C GLN A 68 5.87 0.58 -11.47
N PRO A 69 4.95 -0.21 -12.06
CA PRO A 69 4.02 -1.00 -11.28
C PRO A 69 4.76 -2.03 -10.44
N LEU A 70 4.25 -2.27 -9.23
CA LEU A 70 4.67 -3.39 -8.41
C LEU A 70 4.31 -4.69 -9.12
N THR A 71 5.25 -5.64 -9.14
CA THR A 71 5.09 -6.92 -9.85
C THR A 71 5.63 -8.06 -8.99
N ALA A 72 5.15 -9.29 -9.24
CA ALA A 72 5.67 -10.48 -8.57
C ALA A 72 7.19 -10.60 -8.73
N THR A 73 7.74 -10.28 -9.90
CA THR A 73 9.19 -10.30 -10.13
C THR A 73 9.96 -9.32 -9.24
N LEU A 74 9.41 -8.12 -8.97
CA LEU A 74 10.03 -7.17 -8.05
C LEU A 74 9.94 -7.68 -6.60
N ILE A 75 8.80 -8.24 -6.21
CA ILE A 75 8.59 -8.84 -4.88
C ILE A 75 9.58 -9.99 -4.65
N ASP A 76 9.70 -10.90 -5.62
CA ASP A 76 10.54 -12.09 -5.50
C ASP A 76 12.02 -11.74 -5.36
N ARG A 77 12.47 -10.69 -6.08
CA ARG A 77 13.84 -10.18 -6.00
C ARG A 77 14.13 -9.42 -4.71
N ALA A 78 13.14 -8.71 -4.17
CA ALA A 78 13.31 -7.91 -2.98
C ALA A 78 13.60 -8.81 -1.77
N THR A 79 14.64 -8.47 -1.01
CA THR A 79 14.90 -9.09 0.30
C THR A 79 14.22 -8.32 1.42
N HIS A 80 13.97 -7.03 1.22
CA HIS A 80 13.24 -6.16 2.14
C HIS A 80 12.35 -5.22 1.35
N ILE A 81 11.09 -5.09 1.76
CA ILE A 81 10.09 -4.24 1.14
C ILE A 81 9.58 -3.26 2.19
N PHE A 82 9.69 -1.96 1.91
CA PHE A 82 9.25 -0.91 2.80
C PHE A 82 8.08 -0.15 2.18
N ALA A 83 6.90 -0.35 2.74
CA ALA A 83 5.68 0.30 2.35
C ALA A 83 5.53 1.66 3.04
N MET A 84 4.96 2.63 2.33
CA MET A 84 4.74 3.97 2.89
C MET A 84 3.53 4.06 3.82
N THR A 85 2.57 3.12 3.72
CA THR A 85 1.33 3.14 4.52
C THR A 85 0.81 1.72 4.77
N GLY A 86 -0.05 1.57 5.78
CA GLY A 86 -0.74 0.30 6.07
C GLY A 86 -1.51 -0.26 4.88
N ALA A 87 -2.19 0.60 4.12
CA ALA A 87 -2.92 0.21 2.91
C ALA A 87 -1.99 -0.36 1.81
N HIS A 88 -0.76 0.14 1.70
CA HIS A 88 0.22 -0.44 0.79
C HIS A 88 0.65 -1.83 1.24
N LEU A 89 0.89 -2.03 2.55
CA LEU A 89 1.19 -3.37 3.09
C LEU A 89 0.05 -4.35 2.84
N GLU A 90 -1.18 -3.94 3.15
CA GLU A 90 -2.37 -4.77 2.92
C GLU A 90 -2.48 -5.17 1.45
N THR A 91 -2.25 -4.23 0.53
CA THR A 91 -2.23 -4.51 -0.91
C THR A 91 -1.12 -5.51 -1.28
N ILE A 92 0.08 -5.38 -0.70
CA ILE A 92 1.17 -6.33 -0.91
C ILE A 92 0.77 -7.72 -0.39
N HIS A 93 0.20 -7.81 0.81
CA HIS A 93 -0.19 -9.07 1.43
C HIS A 93 -1.30 -9.77 0.64
N LEU A 94 -2.24 -9.01 0.09
CA LEU A 94 -3.36 -9.53 -0.70
C LEU A 94 -2.90 -10.02 -2.08
N LEU A 95 -2.09 -9.23 -2.79
CA LEU A 95 -1.72 -9.52 -4.18
C LEU A 95 -0.44 -10.36 -4.31
N PHE A 96 0.44 -10.31 -3.33
CA PHE A 96 1.76 -10.94 -3.34
C PHE A 96 2.08 -11.58 -1.98
N PRO A 97 1.32 -12.61 -1.55
CA PRO A 97 1.46 -13.20 -0.21
C PRO A 97 2.87 -13.75 0.09
N GLN A 98 3.64 -14.14 -0.93
CA GLN A 98 5.05 -14.55 -0.81
C GLN A 98 6.00 -13.40 -0.44
N GLY A 99 5.53 -12.16 -0.48
CA GLY A 99 6.25 -10.95 -0.09
C GLY A 99 5.98 -10.51 1.35
N SER A 100 4.96 -11.05 2.01
CA SER A 100 4.45 -10.51 3.27
C SER A 100 5.47 -10.55 4.41
N GLU A 101 6.21 -11.65 4.57
CA GLU A 101 7.19 -11.80 5.66
C GLU A 101 8.38 -10.83 5.57
N ARG A 102 8.59 -10.23 4.41
CA ARG A 102 9.67 -9.27 4.12
C ARG A 102 9.13 -7.86 3.86
N SER A 103 7.86 -7.61 4.18
CA SER A 103 7.20 -6.32 3.98
C SER A 103 6.94 -5.63 5.32
N PHE A 104 7.40 -4.37 5.43
CA PHE A 104 7.35 -3.59 6.66
C PHE A 104 6.85 -2.18 6.40
N LEU A 105 6.30 -1.49 7.41
CA LEU A 105 6.03 -0.06 7.29
C LEU A 105 7.32 0.71 7.46
N LEU A 106 7.56 1.70 6.60
CA LEU A 106 8.77 2.52 6.69
C LEU A 106 8.88 3.21 8.06
N ARG A 107 7.78 3.75 8.59
CA ARG A 107 7.81 4.53 9.84
C ARG A 107 7.90 3.69 11.10
N GLU A 108 7.82 2.35 11.00
CA GLU A 108 8.17 1.48 12.14
C GLU A 108 9.66 1.56 12.49
N PHE A 109 10.47 2.15 11.60
CA PHE A 109 11.90 2.35 11.78
C PHE A 109 12.25 3.79 12.22
N GLU A 110 11.26 4.65 12.48
CA GLU A 110 11.52 5.92 13.17
C GLU A 110 11.83 5.65 14.66
N GLU A 111 12.48 6.61 15.34
CA GLU A 111 12.77 6.48 16.76
C GLU A 111 11.47 6.25 17.57
N PRO A 112 11.48 5.33 18.55
CA PRO A 112 10.34 5.10 19.42
C PRO A 112 9.81 6.40 20.05
N ASP A 113 8.50 6.45 20.29
CA ASP A 113 7.79 7.59 20.92
C ASP A 113 7.77 8.91 20.14
N THR A 114 8.32 8.95 18.92
CA THR A 114 8.26 10.14 18.06
C THR A 114 6.94 10.27 17.30
N THR A 115 6.12 9.22 17.22
CA THR A 115 4.89 9.28 16.43
C THR A 115 3.78 8.32 16.88
N VAL A 116 2.54 8.81 16.81
CA VAL A 116 1.31 8.02 16.98
C VAL A 116 0.87 7.41 15.64
N TRP A 117 1.24 8.03 14.51
CA TRP A 117 0.81 7.68 13.16
C TRP A 117 1.88 6.87 12.40
N ARG A 118 1.55 5.65 11.99
CA ARG A 118 2.50 4.73 11.33
C ARG A 118 2.67 4.96 9.82
N ASP A 119 1.89 5.85 9.24
CA ASP A 119 1.89 6.09 7.79
C ASP A 119 2.73 7.32 7.42
N VAL A 120 3.43 7.24 6.29
CA VAL A 120 4.07 8.39 5.64
C VAL A 120 2.99 9.25 4.98
N PRO A 121 2.83 10.53 5.39
CA PRO A 121 1.83 11.42 4.80
C PRO A 121 1.95 11.50 3.28
N ASP A 122 0.82 11.51 2.57
CA ASP A 122 0.82 11.58 1.11
C ASP A 122 0.90 13.05 0.64
N PRO A 123 1.96 13.47 -0.07
CA PRO A 123 2.13 14.86 -0.48
C PRO A 123 1.49 15.16 -1.85
N ILE A 124 0.89 14.18 -2.52
CA ILE A 124 0.41 14.33 -3.89
C ILE A 124 -0.63 15.47 -4.03
N GLY A 125 -0.44 16.34 -5.03
CA GLY A 125 -1.32 17.49 -5.28
C GLY A 125 -1.20 18.65 -4.26
N LEU A 126 -0.34 18.53 -3.26
CA LEU A 126 -0.14 19.54 -2.22
C LEU A 126 1.11 20.40 -2.48
N GLY A 127 1.27 21.45 -1.68
CA GLY A 127 2.40 22.39 -1.79
C GLY A 127 3.74 21.80 -1.35
N ARG A 128 4.83 22.47 -1.75
CA ARG A 128 6.22 22.04 -1.47
C ARG A 128 6.51 21.72 0.00
N GLN A 129 5.94 22.51 0.93
CA GLN A 129 6.10 22.28 2.37
C GLN A 129 5.65 20.88 2.81
N VAL A 130 4.63 20.31 2.18
CA VAL A 130 4.16 18.95 2.50
C VAL A 130 5.15 17.91 1.98
N TYR A 131 5.79 18.16 0.83
CA TYR A 131 6.88 17.32 0.33
C TYR A 131 8.11 17.38 1.23
N GLU A 132 8.44 18.55 1.79
CA GLU A 132 9.55 18.70 2.76
C GLU A 132 9.29 17.85 4.01
N VAL A 133 8.08 17.94 4.58
CA VAL A 133 7.67 17.10 5.71
C VAL A 133 7.75 15.62 5.35
N CYS A 134 7.20 15.23 4.19
CA CYS A 134 7.25 13.86 3.71
C CYS A 134 8.70 13.34 3.55
N ALA A 135 9.58 14.13 2.95
CA ALA A 135 10.99 13.79 2.78
C ALA A 135 11.70 13.66 4.14
N GLN A 136 11.42 14.56 5.09
CA GLN A 136 11.98 14.50 6.43
C GLN A 136 11.50 13.26 7.20
N THR A 137 10.21 12.92 7.12
CA THR A 137 9.64 11.70 7.68
C THR A 137 10.37 10.47 7.16
N ILE A 138 10.50 10.36 5.82
CA ILE A 138 11.23 9.27 5.18
C ILE A 138 12.67 9.22 5.67
N LYS A 139 13.38 10.36 5.62
CA LYS A 139 14.79 10.49 6.00
C LYS A 139 15.06 10.04 7.43
N ASN A 140 14.17 10.34 8.37
CA ASN A 140 14.31 9.95 9.77
C ASN A 140 14.29 8.43 9.98
N ALA A 141 13.56 7.69 9.15
CA ALA A 141 13.49 6.23 9.24
C ALA A 141 14.69 5.50 8.60
N LEU A 142 15.34 6.12 7.60
CA LEU A 142 16.34 5.44 6.75
C LEU A 142 17.58 4.89 7.50
N PRO A 143 18.13 5.54 8.54
CA PRO A 143 19.25 4.99 9.29
C PRO A 143 18.92 3.65 9.95
N SER A 144 17.75 3.55 10.60
CA SER A 144 17.25 2.32 11.21
C SER A 144 16.90 1.27 10.17
N VAL A 145 16.34 1.68 9.02
CA VAL A 145 16.13 0.78 7.87
C VAL A 145 17.45 0.18 7.39
N LEU A 146 18.50 0.99 7.25
CA LEU A 146 19.82 0.50 6.85
C LEU A 146 20.37 -0.50 7.87
N ALA A 147 20.34 -0.15 9.16
CA ALA A 147 20.81 -1.04 10.23
C ALA A 147 20.04 -2.37 10.24
N PHE A 148 18.73 -2.34 10.05
CA PHE A 148 17.91 -3.55 9.93
C PHE A 148 18.33 -4.38 8.71
N VAL A 149 18.38 -3.75 7.52
CA VAL A 149 18.80 -4.42 6.29
C VAL A 149 20.19 -5.05 6.46
N GLU A 150 21.11 -4.45 7.20
CA GLU A 150 22.45 -5.00 7.46
C GLU A 150 22.43 -6.22 8.39
N GLN A 151 21.63 -6.19 9.44
CA GLN A 151 21.55 -7.25 10.46
C GLN A 151 20.77 -8.48 9.99
N SER A 152 19.85 -8.31 9.05
CA SER A 152 19.07 -9.42 8.51
C SER A 152 19.95 -10.37 7.70
N GLU A 153 19.97 -11.64 8.08
CA GLU A 153 20.49 -12.69 7.20
C GLU A 153 19.58 -12.86 5.98
N LEU A 154 20.19 -13.20 4.84
CA LEU A 154 19.43 -13.48 3.63
C LEU A 154 18.63 -14.77 3.87
N ALA A 155 17.32 -14.65 4.07
CA ALA A 155 16.44 -15.80 4.08
C ALA A 155 16.62 -16.58 2.76
N PRO A 156 16.70 -17.93 2.78
CA PRO A 156 16.85 -18.71 1.56
C PRO A 156 15.67 -18.40 0.64
N THR A 157 15.97 -17.90 -0.56
CA THR A 157 14.97 -17.74 -1.62
C THR A 157 14.37 -19.12 -1.88
N SER A 158 13.12 -19.33 -1.52
CA SER A 158 12.43 -20.60 -1.77
C SER A 158 12.30 -20.82 -3.28
N ARG A 159 13.27 -21.53 -3.86
CA ARG A 159 13.19 -22.05 -5.22
C ARG A 159 12.26 -23.27 -5.20
N GLY A 160 11.01 -23.04 -5.58
CA GLY A 160 10.11 -23.97 -6.31
C GLY A 160 9.79 -25.36 -5.72
N SER A 161 8.52 -25.57 -5.39
CA SER A 161 7.63 -26.67 -5.84
C SER A 161 6.47 -26.83 -4.83
N GLY A 162 5.21 -27.04 -5.21
CA GLY A 162 4.66 -27.38 -6.51
C GLY A 162 3.32 -26.70 -6.75
N ALA A 163 2.85 -26.84 -7.99
CA ALA A 163 1.46 -26.59 -8.33
C ALA A 163 0.58 -27.37 -7.34
N SER A 164 -0.19 -26.65 -6.51
CA SER A 164 -1.35 -27.24 -5.87
C SER A 164 -2.40 -27.39 -6.96
N SER A 165 -2.33 -28.48 -7.71
CA SER A 165 -3.48 -28.98 -8.45
C SER A 165 -4.48 -29.43 -7.40
N TYR A 166 -5.48 -28.61 -7.11
CA TYR A 166 -6.65 -29.08 -6.40
C TYR A 166 -7.33 -30.14 -7.29
N LEU A 167 -7.08 -31.42 -6.99
CA LEU A 167 -7.92 -32.49 -7.45
C LEU A 167 -9.21 -32.43 -6.63
N MET A 168 -10.34 -32.40 -7.33
CA MET A 168 -11.69 -32.23 -6.79
C MET A 168 -12.16 -33.41 -5.89
N SER A 169 -11.26 -34.33 -5.52
CA SER A 169 -11.53 -35.56 -4.77
C SER A 169 -11.29 -35.47 -3.26
N ASP A 170 -10.64 -34.42 -2.76
CA ASP A 170 -10.18 -34.37 -1.36
C ASP A 170 -11.07 -33.54 -0.41
N LEU A 171 -12.35 -33.34 -0.77
CA LEU A 171 -13.34 -32.74 0.13
C LEU A 171 -13.93 -33.82 1.07
N PRO A 172 -13.80 -33.69 2.40
CA PRO A 172 -14.47 -34.59 3.34
C PRO A 172 -16.00 -34.49 3.24
N HIS A 173 -16.62 -35.67 3.36
CA HIS A 173 -18.04 -35.96 3.19
C HIS A 173 -19.00 -35.14 4.07
N GLN A 174 -20.09 -34.71 3.39
CA GLN A 174 -21.48 -34.62 3.84
C GLN A 174 -21.81 -33.85 5.13
N ILE A 175 -22.23 -32.60 4.96
CA ILE A 175 -23.19 -31.96 5.86
C ILE A 175 -24.59 -32.44 5.44
N GLN A 176 -25.30 -33.09 6.36
CA GLN A 176 -26.69 -33.49 6.19
C GLN A 176 -27.57 -32.25 6.01
N THR A 177 -28.23 -32.15 4.87
CA THR A 177 -29.20 -31.10 4.56
C THR A 177 -30.56 -31.45 5.15
N GLU A 178 -30.96 -30.74 6.19
CA GLU A 178 -32.37 -30.58 6.57
C GLU A 178 -33.01 -29.49 5.68
N PRO A 179 -34.31 -29.58 5.35
CA PRO A 179 -34.92 -28.71 4.36
C PRO A 179 -35.28 -27.35 4.96
N GLY A 180 -34.52 -26.30 4.61
CA GLY A 180 -34.82 -24.94 5.03
C GLY A 180 -34.18 -23.88 4.14
N GLY A 181 -34.96 -23.37 3.18
CA GLY A 181 -34.94 -22.01 2.63
C GLY A 181 -33.61 -21.34 2.31
N SER A 182 -33.34 -21.15 1.02
CA SER A 182 -32.35 -20.24 0.46
C SER A 182 -32.55 -18.77 0.92
N THR A 183 -31.52 -18.14 1.50
CA THR A 183 -31.36 -16.67 1.47
C THR A 183 -29.90 -16.25 1.47
N SER A 184 -29.58 -15.39 0.52
CA SER A 184 -28.38 -14.56 0.36
C SER A 184 -27.91 -13.87 1.64
N SER A 185 -26.60 -13.88 1.87
CA SER A 185 -25.94 -13.24 3.01
C SER A 185 -25.99 -11.70 2.95
N ALA A 186 -27.01 -11.13 3.59
CA ALA A 186 -27.00 -9.79 4.17
C ALA A 186 -27.40 -9.97 5.64
N GLY A 187 -26.52 -9.71 6.60
CA GLY A 187 -26.88 -9.97 8.00
C GLY A 187 -25.78 -9.81 9.03
N SER A 188 -25.27 -8.59 9.23
CA SER A 188 -24.59 -8.20 10.48
C SER A 188 -25.46 -7.29 11.38
N GLY A 189 -26.69 -6.95 10.99
CA GLY A 189 -27.54 -6.02 11.77
C GLY A 189 -28.32 -6.63 12.94
N GLY A 190 -28.58 -7.94 12.92
CA GLY A 190 -29.51 -8.56 13.88
C GLY A 190 -28.98 -8.68 15.31
N GLY A 191 -27.67 -8.84 15.49
CA GLY A 191 -27.04 -8.95 16.80
C GLY A 191 -27.03 -7.61 17.55
N LEU A 192 -26.71 -6.53 16.84
CA LEU A 192 -26.58 -5.19 17.42
C LEU A 192 -27.93 -4.63 17.87
N ARG A 193 -28.99 -4.85 17.09
CA ARG A 193 -30.36 -4.44 17.43
C ARG A 193 -30.87 -5.03 18.76
N ARG A 194 -30.39 -6.23 19.13
CA ARG A 194 -30.79 -6.91 20.37
C ARG A 194 -30.01 -6.41 21.60
N VAL A 195 -28.75 -6.02 21.41
CA VAL A 195 -27.86 -5.59 22.51
C VAL A 195 -28.00 -4.10 22.80
N ASP A 196 -28.11 -3.28 21.74
CA ASP A 196 -28.22 -1.83 21.86
C ASP A 196 -29.08 -1.27 20.70
N PRO A 197 -30.40 -1.16 20.91
CA PRO A 197 -31.32 -0.72 19.88
C PRO A 197 -31.14 0.76 19.50
N GLU A 198 -30.69 1.61 20.43
CA GLU A 198 -30.48 3.04 20.17
C GLU A 198 -29.28 3.24 19.21
N ILE A 199 -28.18 2.54 19.45
CA ILE A 199 -27.01 2.58 18.55
C ILE A 199 -27.36 1.98 17.18
N PHE A 200 -28.10 0.87 17.15
CA PHE A 200 -28.53 0.26 15.89
C PHE A 200 -29.37 1.21 15.03
N ASP A 201 -30.32 1.92 15.65
CA ASP A 201 -31.18 2.87 14.95
C ASP A 201 -30.38 4.09 14.46
N ALA A 202 -29.40 4.57 15.24
CA ALA A 202 -28.53 5.67 14.83
C ALA A 202 -27.65 5.31 13.61
N ILE A 203 -27.07 4.11 13.60
CA ILE A 203 -26.27 3.61 12.47
C ILE A 203 -27.15 3.44 11.23
N SER A 204 -28.33 2.84 11.39
CA SER A 204 -29.28 2.62 10.28
C SER A 204 -29.77 3.95 9.69
N ALA A 205 -29.98 4.96 10.53
CA ALA A 205 -30.35 6.30 10.09
C ALA A 205 -29.20 6.98 9.33
N GLU A 206 -27.95 6.80 9.77
CA GLU A 206 -26.79 7.37 9.07
C GLU A 206 -26.52 6.66 7.74
N GLU A 207 -26.65 5.33 7.65
CA GLU A 207 -26.57 4.59 6.37
C GLU A 207 -27.62 5.09 5.38
N LYS A 208 -28.85 5.28 5.85
CA LYS A 208 -29.94 5.85 5.05
C LYS A 208 -29.62 7.27 4.60
N ARG A 209 -29.13 8.13 5.50
CA ARG A 209 -28.71 9.50 5.16
C ARG A 209 -27.61 9.48 4.11
N GLN A 210 -26.61 8.61 4.22
CA GLN A 210 -25.55 8.51 3.23
C GLN A 210 -26.09 8.07 1.89
N LEU A 211 -26.94 7.04 1.83
CA LEU A 211 -27.57 6.62 0.57
C LEU A 211 -28.44 7.71 -0.07
N GLU A 212 -29.15 8.49 0.73
CA GLU A 212 -30.02 9.56 0.26
C GLU A 212 -29.26 10.85 -0.13
N ASN A 213 -28.08 11.11 0.46
CA ASN A 213 -27.26 12.30 0.22
C ASN A 213 -25.98 12.04 -0.60
N ILE A 214 -25.88 10.93 -1.33
CA ILE A 214 -24.81 10.77 -2.34
C ILE A 214 -25.07 11.78 -3.47
N GLU A 215 -24.35 12.91 -3.44
CA GLU A 215 -24.06 13.64 -4.67
C GLU A 215 -23.13 12.77 -5.52
N LEU A 216 -23.72 12.09 -6.50
CA LEU A 216 -23.02 11.38 -7.57
C LEU A 216 -22.11 12.37 -8.29
N ILE A 217 -20.81 12.34 -8.00
CA ILE A 217 -19.82 12.98 -8.87
C ILE A 217 -19.88 12.22 -10.19
N ALA A 218 -20.41 12.88 -11.22
CA ALA A 218 -20.70 12.29 -12.52
C ALA A 218 -19.45 11.57 -13.09
N SER A 219 -19.56 10.25 -13.23
CA SER A 219 -18.73 9.47 -14.14
C SER A 219 -19.13 9.85 -15.58
N GLU A 220 -18.15 10.16 -16.43
CA GLU A 220 -18.28 10.76 -17.77
C GLU A 220 -19.09 9.95 -18.80
N ASN A 221 -19.72 8.85 -18.41
CA ASN A 221 -20.47 7.96 -19.31
C ASN A 221 -22.00 7.94 -19.10
N PHE A 222 -22.57 8.86 -18.33
CA PHE A 222 -24.03 8.91 -18.16
C PHE A 222 -24.57 10.35 -18.28
N THR A 223 -25.08 10.68 -19.46
CA THR A 223 -25.79 11.95 -19.68
C THR A 223 -27.21 11.84 -19.12
N SER A 224 -27.54 12.66 -18.13
CA SER A 224 -28.88 12.74 -17.54
C SER A 224 -29.90 13.28 -18.56
N ARG A 225 -31.15 12.78 -18.48
CA ARG A 225 -32.29 13.24 -19.31
C ARG A 225 -32.51 14.76 -19.22
N ALA A 226 -32.23 15.37 -18.07
CA ALA A 226 -32.36 16.81 -17.88
C ALA A 226 -31.37 17.64 -18.73
N VAL A 227 -30.25 17.05 -19.15
CA VAL A 227 -29.28 17.68 -20.06
C VAL A 227 -29.65 17.44 -21.53
N MET A 228 -30.45 16.40 -21.84
CA MET A 228 -30.94 16.16 -23.21
C MET A 228 -32.17 17.00 -23.57
N GLU A 229 -32.87 17.56 -22.58
CA GLU A 229 -34.11 18.33 -22.76
C GLU A 229 -33.92 19.86 -22.62
N ALA A 230 -32.67 20.33 -22.47
CA ALA A 230 -32.28 21.74 -22.48
C ALA A 230 -31.64 22.13 -23.82
#